data_AF-A0A941QBX3-F1
#
_entry.id   AF-A0A941QBX3-F1
#
_cell.length_a   1.000
_cell.length_b   1.000
_cell.length_c   1.000
_cell.angle_alpha   90.00
_cell.angle_beta   90.00
_cell.angle_gamma   90.00
#
_symmetry.space_group_name_H-M   'P 1'
#
loop_
_entity.id
_entity.type
_entity.pdbx_description
1 polymer ?
#
loop_
_entity_poly.entity_id
_entity_poly.type
_entity_poly.pdbx_seq_one_letter_code
_entity_poly.pdbx_strand_id
1 'polypeptide(L)'
;MSVEVHGTPRRATILWLLLITATLLTWGLGATDVAGRLTILILAVLSFWKGSVIILDFMALRHAPALWRALTLGWMILVWAVIAIAYWKGISR
;
A
#
# COMPACT_ATOMS: atom_id res chain seq x y z
N MET A 1 23.58 -4.09 -26.93
CA MET A 1 23.14 -4.51 -25.59
C MET A 1 21.62 -4.39 -25.55
N SER A 2 20.89 -5.48 -25.78
CA SER A 2 19.43 -5.51 -25.69
C SER A 2 19.05 -5.66 -24.22
N VAL A 3 18.55 -4.59 -23.61
CA VAL A 3 18.01 -4.62 -22.25
C VAL A 3 16.71 -5.42 -22.31
N GLU A 4 16.80 -6.69 -21.95
CA GLU A 4 15.66 -7.60 -21.94
C GLU A 4 14.78 -7.24 -20.73
N VAL A 5 13.77 -6.39 -20.97
CA VAL A 5 12.82 -5.97 -19.94
C VAL A 5 11.95 -7.17 -19.56
N HIS A 6 12.31 -7.85 -18.47
CA HIS A 6 11.55 -8.98 -17.93
C HIS A 6 10.30 -8.47 -17.19
N GLY A 7 9.22 -8.23 -17.94
CA GLY A 7 7.92 -7.83 -17.40
C GLY A 7 7.06 -7.15 -18.47
N THR A 8 5.73 -7.21 -18.32
CA THR A 8 4.82 -6.50 -19.23
C THR A 8 4.86 -5.00 -18.91
N PRO A 9 5.50 -4.15 -19.75
CA PRO A 9 5.79 -2.75 -19.39
C PRO A 9 4.52 -1.98 -19.08
N ARG A 10 3.46 -2.27 -19.83
CA ARG A 10 2.14 -1.65 -19.71
C ARG A 10 1.53 -1.80 -18.31
N ARG A 11 1.66 -2.99 -17.69
CA ARG A 11 1.06 -3.25 -16.36
C ARG A 11 1.81 -2.49 -15.27
N ALA A 12 3.15 -2.48 -15.34
CA ALA A 12 3.98 -1.72 -14.42
C ALA A 12 3.71 -0.21 -14.52
N THR A 13 3.59 0.33 -15.74
CA THR A 13 3.25 1.75 -15.95
C THR A 13 1.88 2.11 -15.40
N ILE A 14 0.86 1.27 -15.60
CA ILE A 14 -0.48 1.51 -15.05
C ILE A 14 -0.44 1.52 -13.52
N LEU A 15 0.19 0.51 -12.90
CA LEU A 15 0.30 0.45 -11.44
C LEU A 15 1.09 1.63 -10.87
N TRP A 16 2.16 2.04 -11.56
CA TRP A 16 2.93 3.22 -11.20
C TRP A 16 2.09 4.50 -11.24
N LEU A 17 1.34 4.74 -12.33
CA LEU A 17 0.42 5.87 -12.42
C LEU A 17 -0.64 5.82 -11.32
N LEU A 18 -1.16 4.63 -11.02
CA LEU A 18 -2.13 4.41 -9.96
C LEU A 18 -1.57 4.79 -8.58
N LEU A 19 -0.32 4.42 -8.29
CA LEU A 19 0.38 4.77 -7.06
C LEU A 19 0.63 6.28 -6.94
N ILE A 20 0.94 6.95 -8.05
CA ILE A 20 1.07 8.42 -8.08
C ILE A 20 -0.26 9.06 -7.75
N THR A 21 -1.34 8.67 -8.44
CA THR A 21 -2.69 9.20 -8.19
C THR A 21 -3.09 8.96 -6.74
N ALA A 22 -2.86 7.76 -6.20
CA ALA A 22 -3.13 7.45 -4.80
C ALA A 22 -2.33 8.34 -3.84
N THR A 23 -1.09 8.70 -4.18
CA THR A 23 -0.25 9.60 -3.38
C THR A 23 -0.78 11.04 -3.41
N LEU A 24 -1.15 11.53 -4.58
CA LEU A 24 -1.75 12.87 -4.74
C LEU A 24 -3.07 12.97 -3.98
N LEU A 25 -3.90 11.93 -4.02
CA LEU A 25 -5.15 11.86 -3.24
C LEU A 25 -4.87 11.90 -1.73
N THR A 26 -3.92 11.09 -1.23
CA THR A 26 -3.56 11.12 0.19
C THR A 26 -3.01 12.48 0.62
N TRP A 27 -2.23 13.13 -0.24
CA TRP A 27 -1.70 14.46 0.03
C TRP A 27 -2.80 15.52 0.05
N GLY A 28 -3.72 15.50 -0.92
CA GLY A 28 -4.86 16.40 -0.94
C GLY A 28 -5.75 16.26 0.29
N LEU A 29 -6.05 15.02 0.70
CA LEU A 29 -6.81 14.73 1.92
C LEU A 29 -6.08 15.20 3.20
N GLY A 30 -4.76 15.07 3.24
CA GLY A 30 -3.95 15.53 4.37
C GLY A 30 -3.74 17.05 4.41
N ALA A 31 -3.82 17.74 3.27
CA ALA A 31 -3.72 19.19 3.17
C ALA A 31 -5.00 19.89 3.60
N THR A 32 -6.15 19.20 3.53
CA THR A 32 -7.39 19.70 4.09
C THR A 32 -7.42 19.46 5.61
N ASP A 33 -7.82 20.45 6.40
CA ASP A 33 -7.94 20.34 7.87
C ASP A 33 -9.14 19.45 8.32
N VAL A 34 -9.57 18.55 7.43
CA VAL A 34 -10.68 17.61 7.61
C VAL A 34 -10.16 16.42 8.41
N ALA A 35 -9.84 16.68 9.68
CA ALA A 35 -9.42 15.67 10.65
C ALA A 35 -10.62 14.87 11.17
N GLY A 36 -11.18 14.02 10.29
CA GLY A 36 -12.32 13.16 10.59
C GLY A 36 -11.93 11.69 10.70
N ARG A 37 -12.72 10.91 11.46
CA ARG A 37 -12.62 9.43 11.54
C ARG A 37 -12.62 8.78 10.15
N LEU A 38 -13.38 9.36 9.22
CA LEU A 38 -13.48 8.90 7.83
C LEU A 38 -12.18 9.12 7.05
N THR A 39 -11.52 10.28 7.22
CA THR A 39 -10.23 10.59 6.59
C THR A 39 -9.16 9.60 7.01
N ILE A 40 -9.09 9.29 8.31
CA ILE A 40 -8.17 8.29 8.85
C ILE A 40 -8.43 6.93 8.21
N LEU A 41 -9.70 6.50 8.11
CA LEU A 41 -10.07 5.21 7.53
C LEU A 41 -9.72 5.13 6.03
N ILE A 42 -9.93 6.21 5.27
CA ILE A 42 -9.55 6.31 3.85
C ILE A 42 -8.03 6.22 3.68
N LEU A 43 -7.27 7.03 4.43
CA LEU A 43 -5.80 7.02 4.37
C LEU A 43 -5.24 5.65 4.72
N ALA A 44 -5.87 4.99 5.70
CA ALA A 44 -5.52 3.66 6.10
C ALA A 44 -5.77 2.68 4.92
N VAL A 45 -6.99 2.57 4.38
CA VAL A 45 -7.27 1.68 3.23
C VAL A 45 -6.32 1.93 2.05
N LEU A 46 -6.05 3.19 1.71
CA LEU A 46 -5.10 3.55 0.66
C LEU A 46 -3.67 3.07 0.97
N SER A 47 -3.21 3.23 2.20
CA SER A 47 -1.88 2.78 2.63
C SER A 47 -1.72 1.27 2.49
N PHE A 48 -2.72 0.50 2.97
CA PHE A 48 -2.70 -0.97 2.86
C PHE A 48 -2.69 -1.44 1.40
N TRP A 49 -3.53 -0.82 0.57
CA TRP A 49 -3.63 -1.17 -0.85
C TRP A 49 -2.34 -0.85 -1.62
N LYS A 50 -1.79 0.36 -1.44
CA LYS A 50 -0.51 0.75 -2.06
C LYS A 50 0.62 -0.21 -1.66
N GLY A 51 0.71 -0.56 -0.38
CA GLY A 51 1.68 -1.52 0.13
C GLY A 51 1.54 -2.90 -0.52
N SER A 52 0.31 -3.38 -0.67
CA SER A 52 0.01 -4.67 -1.33
C SER A 52 0.43 -4.68 -2.81
N VAL A 53 0.19 -3.59 -3.54
CA VAL A 53 0.62 -3.42 -4.94
C VAL A 53 2.16 -3.45 -5.04
N ILE A 54 2.87 -2.77 -4.14
CA ILE A 54 4.34 -2.77 -4.15
C ILE A 54 4.90 -4.18 -3.90
N ILE A 55 4.39 -4.87 -2.87
CA ILE A 55 4.84 -6.23 -2.53
C ILE A 55 4.61 -7.19 -3.69
N LEU A 56 3.40 -7.21 -4.26
CA LEU A 56 3.06 -8.20 -5.27
C LEU A 56 3.69 -7.91 -6.64
N ASP A 57 3.67 -6.65 -7.06
CA ASP A 57 3.98 -6.30 -8.44
C ASP A 57 5.35 -5.65 -8.64
N PHE A 58 5.84 -4.85 -7.70
CA PHE A 58 7.17 -4.22 -7.81
C PHE A 58 8.29 -5.07 -7.21
N MET A 59 8.05 -5.75 -6.09
CA MET A 59 9.00 -6.72 -5.54
C MET A 59 8.98 -8.08 -6.28
N ALA A 60 8.16 -8.20 -7.34
CA ALA A 60 7.97 -9.42 -8.13
C ALA A 60 7.61 -10.68 -7.33
N LEU A 61 7.15 -10.53 -6.08
CA LEU A 61 6.75 -11.64 -5.21
C LEU A 61 5.51 -12.39 -5.73
N ARG A 62 4.82 -11.85 -6.74
CA ARG A 62 3.74 -12.57 -7.45
C ARG A 62 4.19 -13.90 -8.06
N HIS A 63 5.43 -13.99 -8.53
CA HIS A 63 6.00 -15.22 -9.12
C HIS A 63 6.94 -15.98 -8.17
N ALA A 64 7.18 -15.43 -6.98
CA ALA A 64 8.02 -16.04 -5.96
C ALA A 64 7.28 -17.19 -5.23
N PRO A 65 8.01 -18.09 -4.55
CA PRO A 65 7.41 -19.15 -3.74
C PRO A 65 6.37 -18.61 -2.75
N ALA A 66 5.25 -19.32 -2.60
CA ALA A 66 4.11 -18.86 -1.80
C ALA A 66 4.48 -18.52 -0.35
N LEU A 67 5.51 -19.16 0.21
CA LEU A 67 6.03 -18.86 1.55
C LEU A 67 6.49 -17.40 1.69
N TRP A 68 7.25 -16.89 0.72
CA TRP A 68 7.77 -15.52 0.75
C TRP A 68 6.66 -14.48 0.60
N ARG A 69 5.69 -14.78 -0.28
CA ARG A 69 4.50 -13.95 -0.46
C ARG A 69 3.66 -13.90 0.81
N ALA A 70 3.44 -15.05 1.46
CA ALA A 70 2.67 -15.15 2.68
C ALA A 70 3.37 -14.45 3.86
N LEU A 71 4.70 -14.57 3.96
CA LEU A 71 5.47 -13.95 5.04
C LEU A 71 5.47 -12.42 4.93
N THR A 72 5.68 -11.87 3.73
CA THR A 72 5.66 -10.41 3.51
C THR A 72 4.26 -9.80 3.66
N LEU A 73 3.23 -10.43 3.08
CA LEU A 73 1.85 -9.97 3.26
C LEU A 73 1.36 -10.15 4.70
N GLY A 74 1.69 -11.28 5.33
CA GLY A 74 1.36 -11.55 6.73
C GLY A 74 1.99 -10.53 7.66
N TRP A 75 3.26 -10.18 7.42
CA TRP A 75 3.94 -9.12 8.16
C TRP A 75 3.27 -7.75 7.96
N MET A 76 2.91 -7.40 6.73
CA MET A 76 2.17 -6.17 6.45
C MET A 76 0.85 -6.11 7.24
N ILE A 77 0.07 -7.19 7.23
CA ILE A 77 -1.18 -7.31 7.99
C ILE A 77 -0.93 -7.17 9.50
N LEU A 78 0.14 -7.79 10.01
CA LEU A 78 0.50 -7.70 11.43
C LEU A 78 0.79 -6.25 11.84
N VAL A 79 1.64 -5.54 11.09
CA VAL A 79 1.95 -4.13 11.35
C VAL A 79 0.68 -3.29 11.30
N TRP A 80 -0.19 -3.56 10.33
CA TRP A 80 -1.48 -2.91 10.20
C TRP A 80 -2.39 -3.12 11.40
N ALA A 81 -2.49 -4.34 11.89
CA ALA A 81 -3.26 -4.68 13.09
C ALA A 81 -2.70 -3.95 14.33
N VAL A 82 -1.38 -3.90 14.48
CA VAL A 82 -0.72 -3.18 15.58
C VAL A 82 -1.05 -1.69 15.53
N ILE A 83 -0.97 -1.05 14.35
CA ILE A 83 -1.33 0.36 14.17
C ILE A 83 -2.80 0.60 14.50
N ALA A 84 -3.70 -0.27 14.03
CA ALA A 84 -5.13 -0.16 14.30
C ALA A 84 -5.44 -0.26 15.81
N ILE A 85 -4.79 -1.20 16.52
CA ILE A 85 -4.93 -1.35 17.98
C ILE A 85 -4.38 -0.11 18.71
N ALA A 86 -3.24 0.43 18.27
CA ALA A 86 -2.66 1.64 18.86
C ALA A 86 -3.59 2.84 18.69
N TYR A 87 -4.18 3.01 17.50
CA TYR A 87 -5.16 4.06 17.23
C TYR A 87 -6.41 3.89 18.08
N TRP A 88 -6.93 2.67 18.21
CA TRP A 88 -8.09 2.38 19.06
C TRP A 88 -7.82 2.78 20.52
N LYS A 89 -6.67 2.38 21.07
CA LYS A 89 -6.26 2.73 22.43
C LYS A 89 -6.00 4.22 22.61
N GLY A 90 -5.51 4.90 21.58
CA GLY A 90 -5.29 6.34 21.57
C GLY A 90 -6.59 7.14 21.57
N ILE A 91 -7.59 6.70 20.80
CA ILE A 91 -8.93 7.30 20.76
C ILE A 91 -9.73 7.06 22.04
N SER A 92 -9.44 5.99 22.78
CA SER A 92 -10.16 5.64 24.01
C SER A 92 -9.63 6.33 25.27
N ARG A 93 -8.72 7.31 25.14
CA ARG A 93 -8.23 8.16 26.24
C ARG A 93 -8.70 9.59 26.03
#